data_AF-A0A1J9PAN7-F1
#
_entry.id   AF-A0A1J9PAN7-F1
#
_cell.length_a   1.000
_cell.length_b   1.000
_cell.length_c   1.000
_cell.angle_alpha   90.00
_cell.angle_beta   90.00
_cell.angle_gamma   90.00
#
_symmetry.space_group_name_H-M   'P 1'
#
loop_
_entity.id
_entity.type
_entity.pdbx_description
1 polymer ?
#
loop_
_entity_poly.entity_id
_entity_poly.type
_entity_poly.pdbx_seq_one_letter_code
_entity_poly.pdbx_strand_id
1 'polypeptide(L)'
;MAKGKEQEQPDAGLKGLDHYQQKLPAWRYKLRTAILPLVRWETPYLAWFQERMRTPSLDSWFAITANLGTHTFYMVMLPILFWCGHAEVGRGLVHLLASGVFVSGWIKDTLCLPRPLSPPLHRITMSGSAALEYGFPSTHSTNAISVVVYMLHILKSPDFTLSPVTNTLFQVFLYVFAASIVIGRLYCGMHGFFDVIIGSLLGALLGFMQCSYGEVYDEIMYSGSINVVFAVVVVVLALVRMHPEPADSCPCFDDSVAFAGVLMGTEFGNWHFAQTSFAWHDPYPGTVPYDLTKVGWIKTIMRIIIGVMIVFLWREIMKPSLHKILPPVFRVIERLGLNLPRRFFILASEYEQVPGHLKDDDVIPNVSEIPSILTSIRHPRRRAISIGPQSEADAYETLAYREKRRRESISSDQSRSVSAGRKLPPTIEDKRPMRDTSPAFQRVGGGGENNARNSFSPPAAKSPRKLDEYEHMMGTGTPVYSAENTPNVDCVSAASGAGAGAETRMNVNPVANAADKLEYQLGAEEEKEMFSKITPPRVRYDVEVVTKLVVYFGIGWLSVELNPIIFELLGLAP
;
A
#
# COMPACT_ATOMS: atom_id res chain seq x y z
N MET A 1 -24.87 35.48 -19.63
CA MET A 1 -25.74 34.96 -18.57
C MET A 1 -26.10 33.52 -18.89
N ALA A 2 -25.54 32.58 -18.16
CA ALA A 2 -26.07 31.24 -17.94
C ALA A 2 -25.29 30.68 -16.73
N LYS A 3 -25.85 30.86 -15.53
CA LYS A 3 -25.37 30.21 -14.31
C LYS A 3 -25.56 28.71 -14.50
N GLY A 4 -24.46 27.98 -14.69
CA GLY A 4 -24.45 26.53 -14.55
C GLY A 4 -24.84 26.19 -13.11
N LYS A 5 -25.80 25.29 -12.96
CA LYS A 5 -26.26 24.77 -11.67
C LYS A 5 -25.06 24.33 -10.84
N GLU A 6 -24.83 24.97 -9.70
CA GLU A 6 -24.07 24.37 -8.61
C GLU A 6 -24.75 23.04 -8.29
N GLN A 7 -24.08 21.93 -8.58
CA GLN A 7 -24.43 20.64 -8.00
C GLN A 7 -24.42 20.86 -6.49
N GLU A 8 -25.52 20.56 -5.81
CA GLU A 8 -25.61 20.56 -4.34
C GLU A 8 -24.39 19.81 -3.78
N GLN A 9 -23.44 20.57 -3.24
CA GLN A 9 -22.31 19.99 -2.55
C GLN A 9 -22.88 19.32 -1.29
N PRO A 10 -22.64 18.01 -1.08
CA PRO A 10 -23.12 17.34 0.12
C PRO A 10 -22.52 18.01 1.38
N ASP A 11 -23.29 17.98 2.47
CA ASP A 11 -22.92 18.53 3.77
C ASP A 11 -21.50 18.17 4.15
N ALA A 12 -20.74 19.12 4.74
CA ALA A 12 -19.33 18.93 5.04
C ALA A 12 -19.04 17.67 5.88
N GLY A 13 -19.96 17.31 6.80
CA GLY A 13 -19.86 16.10 7.63
C GLY A 13 -20.19 14.78 6.93
N LEU A 14 -20.82 14.80 5.74
CA LEU A 14 -21.10 13.60 4.93
C LEU A 14 -20.00 13.29 3.91
N LYS A 15 -19.07 14.22 3.68
CA LYS A 15 -18.02 14.12 2.65
C LYS A 15 -17.16 12.87 2.80
N GLY A 16 -16.88 12.41 4.02
CA GLY A 16 -16.07 11.22 4.27
C GLY A 16 -16.73 9.89 3.86
N LEU A 17 -18.06 9.75 4.05
CA LEU A 17 -18.80 8.51 3.75
C LEU A 17 -19.13 8.37 2.27
N ASP A 18 -19.44 9.49 1.61
CA ASP A 18 -19.86 9.49 0.21
C ASP A 18 -18.68 9.55 -0.78
N HIS A 19 -17.46 9.92 -0.34
CA HIS A 19 -16.29 10.06 -1.21
C HIS A 19 -16.05 8.84 -2.11
N TYR A 20 -15.97 7.66 -1.51
CA TYR A 20 -15.76 6.41 -2.26
C TYR A 20 -17.02 5.95 -2.99
N GLN A 21 -18.20 6.25 -2.47
CA GLN A 21 -19.48 5.90 -3.10
C GLN A 21 -19.71 6.69 -4.41
N GLN A 22 -19.29 7.96 -4.45
CA GLN A 22 -19.43 8.83 -5.60
C GLN A 22 -18.36 8.55 -6.67
N LYS A 23 -17.13 8.20 -6.25
CA LYS A 23 -15.99 8.00 -7.17
C LYS A 23 -15.85 6.60 -7.74
N LEU A 24 -16.32 5.57 -7.03
CA LEU A 24 -16.18 4.17 -7.44
C LEU A 24 -17.47 3.60 -8.05
N PRO A 25 -17.36 2.71 -9.06
CA PRO A 25 -18.49 1.90 -9.51
C PRO A 25 -19.12 1.10 -8.38
N ALA A 26 -20.45 0.91 -8.42
CA ALA A 26 -21.21 0.26 -7.35
C ALA A 26 -20.68 -1.14 -6.97
N TRP A 27 -20.18 -1.92 -7.93
CA TRP A 27 -19.61 -3.24 -7.65
C TRP A 27 -18.28 -3.17 -6.89
N ARG A 28 -17.40 -2.20 -7.21
CA ARG A 28 -16.14 -1.97 -6.49
C ARG A 28 -16.41 -1.47 -5.08
N TYR A 29 -17.36 -0.54 -4.95
CA TYR A 29 -17.77 -0.01 -3.65
C TYR A 29 -18.33 -1.12 -2.74
N LYS A 30 -19.20 -2.00 -3.25
CA LYS A 30 -19.71 -3.15 -2.49
C LYS A 30 -18.59 -4.06 -1.98
N LEU A 31 -17.59 -4.34 -2.82
CA LEU A 31 -16.45 -5.18 -2.45
C LEU A 31 -15.57 -4.50 -1.38
N ARG A 32 -15.26 -3.21 -1.55
CA ARG A 32 -14.54 -2.42 -0.55
C ARG A 32 -15.26 -2.43 0.80
N THR A 33 -16.56 -2.13 0.81
CA THR A 33 -17.37 -2.05 2.03
C THR A 33 -17.51 -3.41 2.72
N ALA A 34 -17.50 -4.51 1.98
CA ALA A 34 -17.51 -5.85 2.55
C ALA A 34 -16.21 -6.21 3.29
N ILE A 35 -15.06 -5.74 2.80
CA ILE A 35 -13.73 -6.08 3.36
C ILE A 35 -13.30 -5.08 4.44
N LEU A 36 -13.73 -3.82 4.37
CA LEU A 36 -13.33 -2.75 5.29
C LEU A 36 -13.47 -3.08 6.80
N PRO A 37 -14.54 -3.77 7.27
CA PRO A 37 -14.65 -4.15 8.67
C PRO A 37 -13.49 -5.03 9.16
N LEU A 38 -12.93 -5.88 8.29
CA LEU A 38 -11.81 -6.75 8.63
C LEU A 38 -10.55 -5.93 8.94
N VAL A 39 -10.24 -4.93 8.09
CA VAL A 39 -9.09 -4.03 8.26
C VAL A 39 -9.21 -3.20 9.54
N ARG A 40 -10.43 -2.77 9.88
CA ARG A 40 -10.68 -2.05 11.13
C ARG A 40 -10.56 -2.96 12.36
N TRP A 41 -11.02 -4.20 12.25
CA TRP A 41 -10.96 -5.18 13.33
C TRP A 41 -9.53 -5.59 13.70
N GLU A 42 -8.62 -5.66 12.73
CA GLU A 42 -7.21 -6.02 13.01
C GLU A 42 -6.39 -4.88 13.64
N THR A 43 -6.80 -3.62 13.46
CA THR A 43 -6.03 -2.42 13.88
C THR A 43 -5.69 -2.40 15.39
N PRO A 44 -6.59 -2.73 16.35
CA PRO A 44 -6.25 -2.84 17.78
C PRO A 44 -5.13 -3.84 18.08
N TYR A 45 -5.19 -5.01 17.45
CA TYR A 45 -4.24 -6.08 17.67
C TYR A 45 -2.86 -5.71 17.10
N LEU A 46 -2.84 -5.03 15.95
CA LEU A 46 -1.60 -4.45 15.42
C LEU A 46 -1.03 -3.39 16.35
N ALA A 47 -1.87 -2.50 16.90
CA ALA A 47 -1.41 -1.46 17.81
C ALA A 47 -0.79 -2.06 19.08
N TRP A 48 -1.44 -3.08 19.65
CA TRP A 48 -0.90 -3.84 20.77
C TRP A 48 0.43 -4.54 20.44
N PHE A 49 0.51 -5.20 19.27
CA PHE A 49 1.74 -5.83 18.80
C PHE A 49 2.87 -4.82 18.66
N GLN A 50 2.58 -3.69 18.02
CA GLN A 50 3.54 -2.61 17.80
C GLN A 50 4.01 -2.02 19.13
N GLU A 51 3.12 -1.72 20.07
CA GLU A 51 3.51 -1.19 21.38
C GLU A 51 4.41 -2.15 22.16
N ARG A 52 4.15 -3.47 22.05
CA ARG A 52 4.93 -4.49 22.77
C ARG A 52 6.31 -4.74 22.17
N MET A 53 6.42 -4.69 20.86
CA MET A 53 7.65 -5.04 20.13
C MET A 53 8.57 -3.87 19.88
N ARG A 54 8.06 -2.63 19.95
CA ARG A 54 8.83 -1.46 19.52
C ARG A 54 10.06 -1.21 20.38
N THR A 55 11.20 -1.14 19.70
CA THR A 55 12.47 -0.70 20.29
C THR A 55 13.25 0.14 19.27
N PRO A 56 14.11 1.08 19.70
CA PRO A 56 14.83 1.95 18.77
C PRO A 56 15.74 1.21 17.76
N SER A 57 16.26 0.04 18.14
CA SER A 57 17.08 -0.81 17.27
C SER A 57 16.22 -1.49 16.20
N LEU A 58 15.09 -2.07 16.59
CA LEU A 58 14.15 -2.70 15.66
C LEU A 58 13.49 -1.66 14.73
N ASP A 59 13.16 -0.47 15.22
CA ASP A 59 12.68 0.65 14.40
C ASP A 59 13.66 0.95 13.26
N SER A 60 14.97 0.96 13.55
CA SER A 60 16.01 1.22 12.55
C SER A 60 16.17 0.04 11.59
N TRP A 61 16.19 -1.19 12.11
CA TRP A 61 16.30 -2.41 11.30
C TRP A 61 15.15 -2.54 10.30
N PHE A 62 13.90 -2.40 10.75
CA PHE A 62 12.73 -2.53 9.88
C PHE A 62 12.58 -1.36 8.91
N ALA A 63 12.97 -0.13 9.30
CA ALA A 63 13.01 0.99 8.38
C ALA A 63 14.07 0.80 7.26
N ILE A 64 15.25 0.29 7.59
CA ILE A 64 16.31 0.01 6.61
C ILE A 64 15.92 -1.14 5.70
N THR A 65 15.41 -2.24 6.26
CA THR A 65 15.02 -3.41 5.46
C THR A 65 13.83 -3.12 4.56
N ALA A 66 12.91 -2.23 4.94
CA ALA A 66 11.86 -1.75 4.05
C ALA A 66 12.41 -1.07 2.78
N ASN A 67 13.59 -0.44 2.85
CA ASN A 67 14.22 0.18 1.67
C ASN A 67 14.71 -0.83 0.64
N LEU A 68 14.92 -2.11 1.01
CA LEU A 68 15.28 -3.18 0.08
C LEU A 68 14.17 -3.50 -0.93
N GLY A 69 12.94 -3.00 -0.69
CA GLY A 69 11.84 -3.12 -1.63
C GLY A 69 11.53 -1.84 -2.42
N THR A 70 12.47 -0.90 -2.50
CA THR A 70 12.28 0.38 -3.21
C THR A 70 12.81 0.30 -4.65
N HIS A 71 12.29 1.16 -5.55
CA HIS A 71 12.78 1.20 -6.93
C HIS A 71 14.27 1.51 -7.03
N THR A 72 14.81 2.39 -6.17
CA THR A 72 16.24 2.71 -6.16
C THR A 72 17.08 1.47 -5.89
N PHE A 73 16.68 0.63 -4.93
CA PHE A 73 17.39 -0.61 -4.64
C PHE A 73 17.39 -1.54 -5.86
N TYR A 74 16.23 -1.73 -6.49
CA TYR A 74 16.12 -2.58 -7.68
C TYR A 74 16.89 -2.05 -8.88
N MET A 75 16.90 -0.73 -9.11
CA MET A 75 17.63 -0.08 -10.20
C MET A 75 19.14 -0.29 -10.10
N VAL A 76 19.69 -0.44 -8.89
CA VAL A 76 21.13 -0.68 -8.68
C VAL A 76 21.44 -2.17 -8.61
N MET A 77 20.65 -2.97 -7.88
CA MET A 77 20.97 -4.37 -7.60
C MET A 77 20.62 -5.33 -8.75
N LEU A 78 19.51 -5.13 -9.46
CA LEU A 78 19.13 -6.05 -10.54
C LEU A 78 20.14 -6.07 -11.70
N PRO A 79 20.64 -4.91 -12.19
CA PRO A 79 21.64 -4.91 -13.26
C PRO A 79 22.93 -5.64 -12.92
N ILE A 80 23.35 -5.61 -11.64
CA ILE A 80 24.57 -6.29 -11.17
C ILE A 80 24.50 -7.80 -11.43
N LEU A 81 23.30 -8.41 -11.35
CA LEU A 81 23.16 -9.84 -11.65
C LEU A 81 23.53 -10.16 -13.10
N PHE A 82 23.08 -9.33 -14.05
CA PHE A 82 23.47 -9.46 -15.45
C PHE A 82 24.96 -9.22 -15.64
N TRP A 83 25.53 -8.21 -14.97
CA TRP A 83 26.95 -7.88 -15.08
C TRP A 83 27.87 -8.89 -14.39
N CYS A 84 27.36 -9.72 -13.50
CA CYS A 84 28.11 -10.80 -12.88
C CYS A 84 27.80 -12.16 -13.53
N GLY A 85 27.22 -12.18 -14.73
CA GLY A 85 26.96 -13.41 -15.48
C GLY A 85 25.79 -14.26 -14.96
N HIS A 86 24.99 -13.74 -14.02
CA HIS A 86 23.81 -14.40 -13.48
C HIS A 86 22.54 -13.93 -14.21
N ALA A 87 22.54 -14.05 -15.55
CA ALA A 87 21.47 -13.54 -16.41
C ALA A 87 20.12 -14.24 -16.13
N GLU A 88 20.09 -15.56 -16.00
CA GLU A 88 18.88 -16.34 -15.69
C GLU A 88 18.19 -15.82 -14.42
N VAL A 89 18.94 -15.73 -13.32
CA VAL A 89 18.44 -15.22 -12.03
C VAL A 89 17.99 -13.76 -12.19
N GLY A 90 18.74 -12.94 -12.92
CA GLY A 90 18.38 -11.55 -13.21
C GLY A 90 17.04 -11.43 -13.93
N ARG A 91 16.80 -12.26 -14.96
CA ARG A 91 15.54 -12.31 -15.72
C ARG A 91 14.38 -12.73 -14.84
N GLY A 92 14.53 -13.84 -14.11
CA GLY A 92 13.50 -14.34 -13.21
C GLY A 92 13.11 -13.31 -12.14
N LEU A 93 14.07 -12.56 -11.59
CA LEU A 93 13.79 -11.47 -10.67
C LEU A 93 13.06 -10.30 -11.32
N VAL A 94 13.42 -9.90 -12.55
CA VAL A 94 12.70 -8.85 -13.28
C VAL A 94 11.26 -9.27 -13.53
N HIS A 95 11.00 -10.52 -13.95
CA HIS A 95 9.66 -11.07 -14.15
C HIS A 95 8.83 -11.05 -12.87
N LEU A 96 9.40 -11.55 -11.76
CA LEU A 96 8.72 -11.62 -10.46
C LEU A 96 8.41 -10.26 -9.88
N LEU A 97 9.37 -9.32 -9.94
CA LEU A 97 9.17 -7.97 -9.43
C LEU A 97 8.18 -7.19 -10.30
N ALA A 98 8.27 -7.31 -11.63
CA ALA A 98 7.33 -6.63 -12.53
C ALA A 98 5.91 -7.16 -12.37
N SER A 99 5.72 -8.49 -12.35
CA SER A 99 4.42 -9.10 -12.13
C SER A 99 3.88 -8.85 -10.72
N GLY A 100 4.73 -8.89 -9.69
CA GLY A 100 4.37 -8.63 -8.30
C GLY A 100 3.88 -7.20 -8.09
N VAL A 101 4.61 -6.20 -8.60
CA VAL A 101 4.18 -4.79 -8.54
C VAL A 101 2.92 -4.56 -9.36
N PHE A 102 2.84 -5.10 -10.57
CA PHE A 102 1.67 -4.93 -11.43
C PHE A 102 0.41 -5.55 -10.83
N VAL A 103 0.45 -6.82 -10.42
CA VAL A 103 -0.76 -7.53 -9.93
C VAL A 103 -1.19 -6.98 -8.57
N SER A 104 -0.24 -6.70 -7.66
CA SER A 104 -0.59 -6.08 -6.37
C SER A 104 -1.12 -4.65 -6.55
N GLY A 105 -0.51 -3.85 -7.43
CA GLY A 105 -0.96 -2.49 -7.80
C GLY A 105 -2.35 -2.49 -8.43
N TRP A 106 -2.63 -3.46 -9.30
CA TRP A 106 -3.95 -3.65 -9.90
C TRP A 106 -5.02 -3.91 -8.82
N ILE A 107 -4.75 -4.81 -7.87
CA ILE A 107 -5.68 -5.11 -6.78
C ILE A 107 -5.85 -3.89 -5.87
N LYS A 108 -4.76 -3.18 -5.54
CA LYS A 108 -4.79 -1.93 -4.76
C LYS A 108 -5.71 -0.89 -5.36
N ASP A 109 -5.51 -0.55 -6.63
CA ASP A 109 -6.30 0.47 -7.32
C ASP A 109 -7.73 0.01 -7.66
N THR A 110 -7.99 -1.31 -7.65
CA THR A 110 -9.35 -1.84 -7.77
C THR A 110 -10.15 -1.70 -6.48
N LEU A 111 -9.53 -1.98 -5.34
CA LEU A 111 -10.21 -2.09 -4.05
C LEU A 111 -10.16 -0.81 -3.20
N CYS A 112 -9.12 0.01 -3.37
CA CYS A 112 -8.92 1.26 -2.65
C CYS A 112 -9.10 1.09 -1.12
N LEU A 113 -8.56 0.00 -0.57
CA LEU A 113 -8.64 -0.30 0.86
C LEU A 113 -7.58 0.52 1.62
N PRO A 114 -7.97 1.19 2.71
CA PRO A 114 -7.08 2.06 3.45
C PRO A 114 -6.02 1.23 4.19
N ARG A 115 -4.93 1.89 4.59
CA ARG A 115 -3.99 1.35 5.57
C ARG A 115 -4.64 1.31 6.96
N PRO A 116 -4.07 0.54 7.90
CA PRO A 116 -4.49 0.61 9.31
C PRO A 116 -4.45 2.06 9.84
N LEU A 117 -5.42 2.38 10.71
CA LEU A 117 -5.62 3.74 11.23
C LEU A 117 -4.46 4.19 12.13
N SER A 118 -4.05 5.45 11.97
CA SER A 118 -3.07 6.13 12.81
C SER A 118 -3.65 7.49 13.23
N PRO A 119 -3.79 7.76 14.55
CA PRO A 119 -3.59 6.88 15.70
C PRO A 119 -4.57 5.69 15.73
N PRO A 120 -4.30 4.59 16.49
CA PRO A 120 -3.26 4.41 17.51
C PRO A 120 -1.88 3.96 17.00
N LEU A 121 -1.77 3.52 15.75
CA LEU A 121 -0.50 3.05 15.20
C LEU A 121 0.48 4.19 14.94
N HIS A 122 1.77 3.89 15.08
CA HIS A 122 2.86 4.73 14.61
C HIS A 122 3.30 4.26 13.23
N ARG A 123 3.39 5.16 12.27
CA ARG A 123 3.90 4.83 10.94
C ARG A 123 5.39 5.06 10.90
N ILE A 124 6.13 4.02 10.54
CA ILE A 124 7.58 4.04 10.40
C ILE A 124 7.92 3.91 8.92
N THR A 125 8.28 5.01 8.28
CA THR A 125 8.65 5.03 6.86
C THR A 125 9.78 5.99 6.59
N MET A 126 10.69 5.59 5.69
CA MET A 126 11.76 6.44 5.17
C MET A 126 11.32 7.22 3.92
N SER A 127 10.22 6.79 3.29
CA SER A 127 9.69 7.36 2.05
C SER A 127 8.30 7.93 2.29
N GLY A 128 8.09 9.20 1.89
CA GLY A 128 6.80 9.89 2.02
C GLY A 128 5.73 9.34 1.06
N SER A 129 6.14 8.90 -0.14
CA SER A 129 5.22 8.39 -1.17
C SER A 129 4.57 7.06 -0.77
N ALA A 130 5.26 6.23 0.02
CA ALA A 130 4.71 4.97 0.51
C ALA A 130 3.44 5.18 1.35
N ALA A 131 3.28 6.33 2.00
CA ALA A 131 2.08 6.65 2.78
C ALA A 131 0.85 6.98 1.90
N LEU A 132 1.06 7.35 0.63
CA LEU A 132 0.00 7.68 -0.32
C LEU A 132 -0.65 6.44 -0.95
N GLU A 133 0.02 5.29 -0.88
CA GLU A 133 -0.51 4.04 -1.43
C GLU A 133 -1.57 3.40 -0.53
N TYR A 134 -2.52 2.71 -1.17
CA TYR A 134 -3.46 1.82 -0.52
C TYR A 134 -2.76 0.65 0.21
N GLY A 135 -3.40 0.16 1.26
CA GLY A 135 -2.86 -0.89 2.15
C GLY A 135 -2.92 -2.29 1.55
N PHE A 136 -4.04 -2.64 0.92
CA PHE A 136 -4.27 -4.02 0.50
C PHE A 136 -4.05 -4.23 -1.01
N PRO A 137 -3.32 -5.29 -1.43
CA PRO A 137 -2.43 -6.16 -0.65
C PRO A 137 -1.04 -5.55 -0.47
N SER A 138 -0.21 -6.15 0.39
CA SER A 138 1.18 -5.70 0.60
C SER A 138 2.09 -6.06 -0.58
N THR A 139 2.48 -5.07 -1.39
CA THR A 139 3.44 -5.21 -2.51
C THR A 139 4.82 -5.65 -2.04
N HIS A 140 5.35 -5.08 -0.95
CA HIS A 140 6.63 -5.50 -0.38
C HIS A 140 6.64 -6.98 0.04
N SER A 141 5.55 -7.45 0.65
CA SER A 141 5.41 -8.86 1.03
C SER A 141 5.29 -9.75 -0.20
N THR A 142 4.50 -9.32 -1.20
CA THR A 142 4.34 -10.00 -2.50
C THR A 142 5.70 -10.22 -3.16
N ASN A 143 6.47 -9.14 -3.34
CA ASN A 143 7.77 -9.20 -3.99
C ASN A 143 8.77 -10.02 -3.18
N ALA A 144 8.90 -9.79 -1.86
CA ALA A 144 9.87 -10.52 -1.04
C ALA A 144 9.62 -12.03 -1.03
N ILE A 145 8.36 -12.46 -0.89
CA ILE A 145 8.02 -13.89 -0.91
C ILE A 145 8.20 -14.49 -2.30
N SER A 146 7.83 -13.78 -3.36
CA SER A 146 8.01 -14.26 -4.74
C SER A 146 9.49 -14.53 -5.06
N VAL A 147 10.37 -13.60 -4.68
CA VAL A 147 11.82 -13.72 -4.83
C VAL A 147 12.37 -14.86 -3.98
N VAL A 148 11.94 -15.00 -2.73
CA VAL A 148 12.43 -16.06 -1.84
C VAL A 148 12.00 -17.44 -2.32
N VAL A 149 10.76 -17.60 -2.79
CA VAL A 149 10.28 -18.87 -3.36
C VAL A 149 11.12 -19.27 -4.58
N TYR A 150 11.37 -18.34 -5.50
CA TYR A 150 12.19 -18.58 -6.68
C TYR A 150 13.65 -18.89 -6.34
N MET A 151 14.26 -18.11 -5.46
CA MET A 151 15.65 -18.33 -5.04
C MET A 151 15.83 -19.66 -4.28
N LEU A 152 14.88 -20.04 -3.44
CA LEU A 152 14.89 -21.33 -2.76
C LEU A 152 14.71 -22.49 -3.75
N HIS A 153 13.98 -22.29 -4.84
CA HIS A 153 13.86 -23.28 -5.91
C HIS A 153 15.20 -23.46 -6.64
N ILE A 154 15.84 -22.37 -7.06
CA ILE A 154 17.16 -22.42 -7.71
C ILE A 154 18.21 -23.07 -6.79
N LEU A 155 18.27 -22.69 -5.50
CA LEU A 155 19.24 -23.27 -4.56
C LEU A 155 19.04 -24.78 -4.31
N LYS A 156 17.86 -25.31 -4.61
CA LYS A 156 17.54 -26.74 -4.48
C LYS A 156 17.60 -27.48 -5.82
N SER A 157 17.83 -26.77 -6.93
CA SER A 157 18.00 -27.38 -8.25
C SER A 157 19.27 -28.24 -8.26
N PRO A 158 19.28 -29.36 -8.99
CA PRO A 158 20.43 -30.26 -9.07
C PRO A 158 21.64 -29.62 -9.76
N ASP A 159 21.41 -28.57 -10.55
CA ASP A 159 22.42 -27.88 -11.35
C ASP A 159 23.26 -26.89 -10.54
N PHE A 160 22.80 -26.50 -9.35
CA PHE A 160 23.50 -25.53 -8.49
C PHE A 160 24.50 -26.22 -7.56
N THR A 161 25.75 -26.34 -8.00
CA THR A 161 26.83 -27.01 -7.26
C THR A 161 27.48 -26.12 -6.20
N LEU A 162 26.71 -25.66 -5.22
CA LEU A 162 27.27 -24.98 -4.03
C LEU A 162 27.62 -25.98 -2.93
N SER A 163 28.63 -25.64 -2.12
CA SER A 163 28.93 -26.37 -0.88
C SER A 163 27.67 -26.45 0.01
N PRO A 164 27.36 -27.60 0.65
CA PRO A 164 26.17 -27.75 1.49
C PRO A 164 26.07 -26.68 2.59
N VAL A 165 27.21 -26.25 3.14
CA VAL A 165 27.28 -25.19 4.14
C VAL A 165 26.85 -23.84 3.55
N THR A 166 27.42 -23.47 2.40
CA THR A 166 27.10 -22.23 1.69
C THR A 166 25.63 -22.19 1.27
N ASN A 167 25.11 -23.30 0.76
CA ASN A 167 23.69 -23.42 0.40
C ASN A 167 22.79 -23.19 1.62
N THR A 168 23.09 -23.86 2.75
CA THR A 168 22.34 -23.67 4.00
C THR A 168 22.38 -22.22 4.49
N LEU A 169 23.53 -21.57 4.42
CA LEU A 169 23.67 -20.15 4.80
C LEU A 169 22.81 -19.23 3.93
N PHE A 170 22.77 -19.46 2.61
CA PHE A 170 21.90 -18.69 1.72
C PHE A 170 20.43 -18.92 2.01
N GLN A 171 20.00 -20.16 2.28
CA GLN A 171 18.62 -20.44 2.66
C GLN A 171 18.23 -19.72 3.97
N VAL A 172 19.09 -19.78 5.00
CA VAL A 172 18.88 -19.05 6.26
C VAL A 172 18.76 -17.55 6.00
N PHE A 173 19.65 -16.98 5.17
CA PHE A 173 19.58 -15.58 4.79
C PHE A 173 18.26 -15.23 4.10
N LEU A 174 17.78 -16.05 3.16
CA LEU A 174 16.51 -15.83 2.46
C LEU A 174 15.30 -15.90 3.42
N TYR A 175 15.30 -16.83 4.38
CA TYR A 175 14.24 -16.89 5.40
C TYR A 175 14.26 -15.67 6.31
N VAL A 176 15.45 -15.23 6.75
CA VAL A 176 15.59 -14.00 7.55
C VAL A 176 15.14 -12.78 6.75
N PHE A 177 15.49 -12.69 5.47
CA PHE A 177 15.05 -11.63 4.58
C PHE A 177 13.52 -11.61 4.43
N ALA A 178 12.89 -12.75 4.10
CA ALA A 178 11.44 -12.86 4.03
C ALA A 178 10.76 -12.45 5.34
N ALA A 179 11.19 -13.04 6.47
CA ALA A 179 10.62 -12.73 7.77
C ALA A 179 10.79 -11.25 8.12
N SER A 180 11.95 -10.66 7.83
CA SER A 180 12.23 -9.25 8.10
C SER A 180 11.30 -8.32 7.33
N ILE A 181 11.06 -8.58 6.03
CA ILE A 181 10.16 -7.75 5.22
C ILE A 181 8.70 -7.94 5.67
N VAL A 182 8.24 -9.19 5.79
CA VAL A 182 6.84 -9.52 6.13
C VAL A 182 6.47 -8.98 7.50
N ILE A 183 7.26 -9.27 8.53
CA ILE A 183 7.04 -8.76 9.89
C ILE A 183 7.26 -7.24 9.94
N GLY A 184 8.24 -6.74 9.19
CA GLY A 184 8.53 -5.31 9.09
C GLY A 184 7.33 -4.48 8.63
N ARG A 185 6.51 -4.97 7.68
CA ARG A 185 5.30 -4.25 7.23
C ARG A 185 4.25 -4.08 8.32
N LEU A 186 4.11 -5.08 9.19
CA LEU A 186 3.23 -5.04 10.38
C LEU A 186 3.84 -4.12 11.45
N TYR A 187 5.12 -4.31 11.75
CA TYR A 187 5.85 -3.54 12.75
C TYR A 187 5.85 -2.04 12.46
N CYS A 188 6.07 -1.66 11.20
CA CYS A 188 6.07 -0.27 10.76
C CYS A 188 4.67 0.37 10.72
N GLY A 189 3.60 -0.36 11.03
CA GLY A 189 2.22 0.15 11.04
C GLY A 189 1.70 0.53 9.67
N MET A 190 2.32 0.02 8.61
CA MET A 190 1.97 0.35 7.22
C MET A 190 0.91 -0.59 6.66
N HIS A 191 0.83 -1.84 7.13
CA HIS A 191 -0.08 -2.86 6.62
C HIS A 191 -0.69 -3.67 7.76
N GLY A 192 -1.89 -4.19 7.51
CA GLY A 192 -2.60 -5.16 8.35
C GLY A 192 -2.08 -6.60 8.21
N PHE A 193 -2.57 -7.50 9.06
CA PHE A 193 -2.29 -8.94 8.93
C PHE A 193 -2.89 -9.47 7.61
N PHE A 194 -4.11 -9.05 7.28
CA PHE A 194 -4.79 -9.45 6.06
C PHE A 194 -4.00 -9.05 4.79
N ASP A 195 -3.51 -7.82 4.74
CA ASP A 195 -2.69 -7.29 3.64
C ASP A 195 -1.43 -8.14 3.38
N VAL A 196 -0.76 -8.53 4.46
CA VAL A 196 0.51 -9.25 4.43
C VAL A 196 0.30 -10.72 4.11
N ILE A 197 -0.76 -11.36 4.63
CA ILE A 197 -1.10 -12.75 4.33
C ILE A 197 -1.45 -12.88 2.84
N ILE A 198 -2.39 -12.08 2.34
CA ILE A 198 -2.79 -12.16 0.93
C ILE A 198 -1.65 -11.75 0.00
N GLY A 199 -0.87 -10.71 0.37
CA GLY A 199 0.33 -10.34 -0.39
C GLY A 199 1.35 -11.49 -0.44
N SER A 200 1.60 -12.17 0.66
CA SER A 200 2.53 -13.31 0.71
C SER A 200 2.03 -14.50 -0.11
N LEU A 201 0.72 -14.81 -0.07
CA LEU A 201 0.11 -15.85 -0.90
C LEU A 201 0.21 -15.51 -2.39
N LEU A 202 -0.06 -14.27 -2.77
CA LEU A 202 0.11 -13.78 -4.13
C LEU A 202 1.58 -13.90 -4.57
N GLY A 203 2.53 -13.51 -3.72
CA GLY A 203 3.95 -13.64 -3.98
C GLY A 203 4.37 -15.10 -4.17
N ALA A 204 3.88 -16.01 -3.32
CA ALA A 204 4.16 -17.44 -3.45
C ALA A 204 3.58 -18.02 -4.75
N LEU A 205 2.39 -17.59 -5.16
CA LEU A 205 1.78 -17.97 -6.43
C LEU A 205 2.61 -17.51 -7.63
N LEU A 206 3.05 -16.25 -7.64
CA LEU A 206 3.91 -15.72 -8.71
C LEU A 206 5.26 -16.42 -8.75
N GLY A 207 5.88 -16.67 -7.59
CA GLY A 207 7.10 -17.46 -7.45
C GLY A 207 6.93 -18.86 -8.04
N PHE A 208 5.85 -19.55 -7.69
CA PHE A 208 5.51 -20.86 -8.24
C PHE A 208 5.31 -20.84 -9.76
N MET A 209 4.61 -19.81 -10.29
CA MET A 209 4.43 -19.64 -11.74
C MET A 209 5.77 -19.43 -12.45
N GLN A 210 6.67 -18.61 -11.90
CA GLN A 210 8.01 -18.40 -12.47
C GLN A 210 8.83 -19.70 -12.46
N CYS A 211 8.81 -20.46 -11.36
CA CYS A 211 9.52 -21.74 -11.31
C CYS A 211 8.95 -22.77 -12.29
N SER A 212 7.64 -22.74 -12.56
CA SER A 212 6.97 -23.74 -13.40
C SER A 212 7.02 -23.42 -14.89
N TYR A 213 7.00 -22.13 -15.26
CA TYR A 213 6.86 -21.67 -16.64
C TYR A 213 8.01 -20.76 -17.10
N GLY A 214 8.95 -20.39 -16.22
CA GLY A 214 10.04 -19.46 -16.54
C GLY A 214 10.96 -19.98 -17.63
N GLU A 215 11.35 -21.26 -17.58
CA GLU A 215 12.19 -21.88 -18.62
C GLU A 215 11.49 -21.92 -19.97
N VAL A 216 10.20 -22.27 -19.99
CA VAL A 216 9.37 -22.29 -21.21
C VAL A 216 9.24 -20.89 -21.80
N TYR A 217 9.03 -19.88 -20.95
CA TYR A 217 8.95 -18.50 -21.37
C TYR A 217 10.28 -18.03 -22.00
N ASP A 218 11.40 -18.32 -21.33
CA ASP A 218 12.74 -18.00 -21.84
C ASP A 218 12.97 -18.70 -23.19
N GLU A 219 12.68 -20.00 -23.32
CA GLU A 219 12.83 -20.74 -24.58
C GLU A 219 12.02 -20.10 -25.73
N ILE A 220 10.76 -19.73 -25.48
CA ILE A 220 9.91 -19.05 -26.47
C ILE A 220 10.50 -17.69 -26.87
N MET A 221 11.04 -16.94 -25.90
CA MET A 221 11.63 -15.64 -26.16
C MET A 221 12.91 -15.75 -27.00
N TYR A 222 13.79 -16.73 -26.71
CA TYR A 222 15.10 -16.85 -27.36
C TYR A 222 15.09 -17.63 -28.67
N SER A 223 14.23 -18.64 -28.80
CA SER A 223 14.01 -19.34 -30.07
C SER A 223 13.14 -18.53 -31.04
N GLY A 224 12.41 -17.54 -30.51
CA GLY A 224 11.45 -16.74 -31.23
C GLY A 224 12.05 -15.70 -32.17
N SER A 225 11.33 -15.42 -33.25
CA SER A 225 11.56 -14.22 -34.07
C SER A 225 11.24 -12.95 -33.28
N ILE A 226 11.71 -11.78 -33.75
CA ILE A 226 11.39 -10.47 -33.17
C ILE A 226 9.88 -10.23 -32.96
N ASN A 227 9.03 -10.91 -33.72
CA ASN A 227 7.58 -10.84 -33.57
C ASN A 227 7.07 -11.28 -32.19
N VAL A 228 7.78 -12.22 -31.52
CA VAL A 228 7.44 -12.67 -30.17
C VAL A 228 7.69 -11.54 -29.17
N VAL A 229 8.85 -10.86 -29.27
CA VAL A 229 9.17 -9.68 -28.46
C VAL A 229 8.10 -8.58 -28.65
N PHE A 230 7.73 -8.29 -29.90
CA PHE A 230 6.67 -7.33 -30.18
C PHE A 230 5.31 -7.74 -29.61
N ALA A 231 4.96 -9.03 -29.68
CA ALA A 231 3.73 -9.53 -29.08
C ALA A 231 3.72 -9.32 -27.56
N VAL A 232 4.82 -9.62 -26.86
CA VAL A 232 4.95 -9.38 -25.42
C VAL A 232 4.85 -7.88 -25.10
N VAL A 233 5.52 -7.02 -25.86
CA VAL A 233 5.41 -5.55 -25.71
C VAL A 233 3.96 -5.09 -25.85
N VAL A 234 3.24 -5.57 -26.87
CA VAL A 234 1.83 -5.22 -27.08
C VAL A 234 0.95 -5.70 -25.91
N VAL A 235 1.17 -6.91 -25.41
CA VAL A 235 0.44 -7.43 -24.24
C VAL A 235 0.72 -6.59 -23.00
N VAL A 236 1.98 -6.25 -22.72
CA VAL A 236 2.36 -5.40 -21.58
C VAL A 236 1.72 -4.02 -21.69
N LEU A 237 1.75 -3.40 -22.87
CA LEU A 237 1.09 -2.11 -23.11
C LEU A 237 -0.43 -2.20 -22.92
N ALA A 238 -1.06 -3.27 -23.38
CA ALA A 238 -2.49 -3.50 -23.15
C ALA A 238 -2.81 -3.65 -21.66
N LEU A 239 -2.00 -4.39 -20.91
CA LEU A 239 -2.13 -4.57 -19.47
C LEU A 239 -1.97 -3.23 -18.71
N VAL A 240 -0.94 -2.44 -19.04
CA VAL A 240 -0.75 -1.08 -18.48
C VAL A 240 -1.96 -0.20 -18.79
N ARG A 241 -2.52 -0.29 -20.01
CA ARG A 241 -3.68 0.48 -20.42
C ARG A 241 -4.96 0.06 -19.71
N MET A 242 -5.12 -1.21 -19.38
CA MET A 242 -6.28 -1.72 -18.65
C MET A 242 -6.18 -1.50 -17.14
N HIS A 243 -5.04 -1.02 -16.64
CA HIS A 243 -4.82 -0.80 -15.21
C HIS A 243 -5.92 0.08 -14.59
N PRO A 244 -6.59 -0.36 -13.51
CA PRO A 244 -7.66 0.35 -12.83
C PRO A 244 -7.29 1.79 -12.48
N GLU A 245 -8.26 2.69 -12.58
CA GLU A 245 -8.16 4.03 -12.03
C GLU A 245 -8.60 4.04 -10.55
N PRO A 246 -7.76 4.53 -9.63
CA PRO A 246 -8.08 4.62 -8.21
C PRO A 246 -9.03 5.78 -7.88
N ALA A 247 -9.58 5.78 -6.65
CA ALA A 247 -10.41 6.88 -6.15
C ALA A 247 -9.59 8.12 -5.73
N ASP A 248 -8.35 7.90 -5.28
CA ASP A 248 -7.39 8.90 -4.85
C ASP A 248 -6.08 8.73 -5.62
N SER A 249 -5.23 9.74 -5.60
CA SER A 249 -3.93 9.71 -6.30
C SER A 249 -2.97 8.67 -5.68
N CYS A 250 -2.97 7.41 -6.17
CA CYS A 250 -1.98 6.38 -5.82
C CYS A 250 -0.76 6.40 -6.79
N PRO A 251 0.50 6.26 -6.33
CA PRO A 251 1.66 5.96 -7.21
C PRO A 251 1.66 4.55 -7.81
N CYS A 252 0.74 3.67 -7.44
CA CYS A 252 0.61 2.28 -7.89
C CYS A 252 0.76 2.11 -9.43
N PHE A 253 0.07 2.95 -10.20
CA PHE A 253 0.14 2.93 -11.66
C PHE A 253 1.51 3.37 -12.19
N ASP A 254 2.09 4.40 -11.59
CA ASP A 254 3.42 4.91 -11.97
C ASP A 254 4.51 3.85 -11.79
N ASP A 255 4.44 3.10 -10.69
CA ASP A 255 5.37 2.03 -10.38
C ASP A 255 5.20 0.86 -11.35
N SER A 256 3.95 0.52 -11.69
CA SER A 256 3.61 -0.50 -12.67
C SER A 256 4.15 -0.15 -14.08
N VAL A 257 4.05 1.11 -14.49
CA VAL A 257 4.60 1.60 -15.78
C VAL A 257 6.13 1.51 -15.79
N ALA A 258 6.78 1.88 -14.67
CA ALA A 258 8.23 1.78 -14.56
C ALA A 258 8.72 0.33 -14.72
N PHE A 259 8.13 -0.61 -13.98
CA PHE A 259 8.49 -2.03 -14.09
C PHE A 259 8.12 -2.64 -15.45
N ALA A 260 7.00 -2.24 -16.05
CA ALA A 260 6.64 -2.64 -17.41
C ALA A 260 7.69 -2.17 -18.43
N GLY A 261 8.21 -0.94 -18.27
CA GLY A 261 9.33 -0.44 -19.05
C GLY A 261 10.57 -1.32 -18.91
N VAL A 262 11.02 -1.57 -17.66
CA VAL A 262 12.18 -2.44 -17.39
C VAL A 262 12.00 -3.83 -18.00
N LEU A 263 10.83 -4.44 -17.84
CA LEU A 263 10.51 -5.75 -18.41
C LEU A 263 10.69 -5.74 -19.93
N MET A 264 10.00 -4.85 -20.65
CA MET A 264 10.09 -4.76 -22.10
C MET A 264 11.52 -4.49 -22.60
N GLY A 265 12.27 -3.63 -21.91
CA GLY A 265 13.66 -3.34 -22.23
C GLY A 265 14.60 -4.53 -22.00
N THR A 266 14.33 -5.30 -20.94
CA THR A 266 15.07 -6.51 -20.60
C THR A 266 14.78 -7.62 -21.62
N GLU A 267 13.52 -7.81 -22.04
CA GLU A 267 13.18 -8.79 -23.08
C GLU A 267 13.82 -8.46 -24.42
N PHE A 268 13.66 -7.22 -24.88
CA PHE A 268 14.25 -6.75 -26.12
C PHE A 268 15.78 -6.85 -26.10
N GLY A 269 16.39 -6.37 -25.02
CA GLY A 269 17.84 -6.39 -24.85
C GLY A 269 18.42 -7.79 -24.78
N ASN A 270 17.80 -8.72 -24.04
CA ASN A 270 18.29 -10.10 -23.96
C ASN A 270 18.14 -10.80 -25.31
N TRP A 271 17.00 -10.64 -25.98
CA TRP A 271 16.76 -11.23 -27.30
C TRP A 271 17.77 -10.74 -28.34
N HIS A 272 18.05 -9.44 -28.37
CA HIS A 272 19.01 -8.86 -29.31
C HIS A 272 20.46 -9.21 -28.93
N PHE A 273 20.83 -9.07 -27.66
CA PHE A 273 22.17 -9.41 -27.17
C PHE A 273 22.54 -10.88 -27.44
N ALA A 274 21.60 -11.80 -27.26
CA ALA A 274 21.79 -13.23 -27.55
C ALA A 274 22.12 -13.52 -29.03
N GLN A 275 21.83 -12.61 -29.96
CA GLN A 275 22.18 -12.74 -31.38
C GLN A 275 23.53 -12.10 -31.72
N THR A 276 24.14 -11.38 -30.78
CA THR A 276 25.44 -10.72 -30.99
C THR A 276 26.59 -11.67 -30.70
N SER A 277 27.76 -11.39 -31.27
CA SER A 277 29.00 -12.13 -30.98
C SER A 277 29.55 -11.94 -29.57
N PHE A 278 28.99 -11.01 -28.78
CA PHE A 278 29.44 -10.69 -27.43
C PHE A 278 28.78 -11.58 -26.36
N ALA A 279 27.69 -12.25 -26.68
CA ALA A 279 26.97 -13.11 -25.74
C ALA A 279 27.57 -14.52 -25.66
N TRP A 280 27.53 -15.12 -24.48
CA TRP A 280 27.72 -16.56 -24.32
C TRP A 280 26.37 -17.28 -24.38
N HIS A 281 26.38 -18.48 -24.97
CA HIS A 281 25.21 -19.35 -25.04
C HIS A 281 25.18 -20.41 -23.92
N ASP A 282 26.31 -20.63 -23.26
CA ASP A 282 26.45 -21.51 -22.09
C ASP A 282 26.73 -20.68 -20.82
N PRO A 283 26.12 -21.00 -19.66
CA PRO A 283 25.12 -22.05 -19.45
C PRO A 283 23.72 -21.70 -19.96
N TYR A 284 23.44 -20.41 -20.23
CA TYR A 284 22.13 -19.94 -20.73
C TYR A 284 22.29 -19.00 -21.92
N PRO A 285 21.30 -18.95 -22.85
CA PRO A 285 21.35 -18.04 -23.98
C PRO A 285 21.30 -16.57 -23.52
N GLY A 286 22.17 -15.75 -24.12
CA GLY A 286 22.27 -14.32 -23.80
C GLY A 286 23.04 -14.02 -22.51
N THR A 287 23.84 -14.96 -22.01
CA THR A 287 24.62 -14.74 -20.78
C THR A 287 25.78 -13.79 -21.08
N VAL A 288 25.96 -12.81 -20.19
CA VAL A 288 27.10 -11.91 -20.29
C VAL A 288 28.37 -12.62 -19.81
N PRO A 289 29.46 -12.62 -20.60
CA PRO A 289 30.73 -13.20 -20.19
C PRO A 289 31.21 -12.64 -18.84
N TYR A 290 31.38 -13.53 -17.86
CA TYR A 290 31.90 -13.17 -16.56
C TYR A 290 32.51 -14.38 -15.86
N ASP A 291 33.74 -14.21 -15.38
CA ASP A 291 34.40 -15.17 -14.50
C ASP A 291 35.26 -14.39 -13.52
N LEU A 292 34.94 -14.47 -12.22
CA LEU A 292 35.66 -13.73 -11.18
C LEU A 292 37.15 -14.09 -11.13
N THR A 293 37.51 -15.33 -11.48
CA THR A 293 38.91 -15.79 -11.45
C THR A 293 39.74 -15.17 -12.57
N LYS A 294 39.15 -14.96 -13.75
CA LYS A 294 39.80 -14.37 -14.92
C LYS A 294 39.80 -12.84 -14.88
N VAL A 295 38.66 -12.26 -14.51
CA VAL A 295 38.45 -10.80 -14.48
C VAL A 295 39.14 -10.18 -13.26
N GLY A 296 39.07 -10.84 -12.10
CA GLY A 296 39.61 -10.35 -10.83
C GLY A 296 38.77 -9.24 -10.18
N TRP A 297 38.92 -9.09 -8.85
CA TRP A 297 38.10 -8.19 -8.04
C TRP A 297 38.11 -6.72 -8.49
N ILE A 298 39.26 -6.21 -8.93
CA ILE A 298 39.39 -4.80 -9.32
C ILE A 298 38.52 -4.50 -10.54
N LYS A 299 38.62 -5.32 -11.59
CA LYS A 299 37.81 -5.15 -12.80
C LYS A 299 36.33 -5.38 -12.53
N THR A 300 35.97 -6.34 -11.66
CA THR A 300 34.57 -6.54 -11.21
C THR A 300 34.02 -5.30 -10.52
N ILE A 301 34.77 -4.69 -9.58
CA ILE A 301 34.33 -3.46 -8.91
C ILE A 301 34.19 -2.31 -9.91
N MET A 302 35.15 -2.15 -10.83
CA MET A 302 35.06 -1.14 -11.89
C MET A 302 33.85 -1.35 -12.79
N ARG A 303 33.55 -2.60 -13.16
CA ARG A 303 32.38 -2.99 -13.96
C ARG A 303 31.08 -2.55 -13.28
N ILE A 304 30.94 -2.81 -11.98
CA ILE A 304 29.76 -2.39 -11.20
C ILE A 304 29.68 -0.86 -11.13
N ILE A 305 30.77 -0.17 -10.79
CA ILE A 305 30.77 1.30 -10.69
C ILE A 305 30.40 1.94 -12.04
N ILE A 306 31.05 1.52 -13.13
CA ILE A 306 30.79 2.06 -14.46
C ILE A 306 29.36 1.76 -14.90
N GLY A 307 28.88 0.53 -14.69
CA GLY A 307 27.50 0.15 -15.04
C GLY A 307 26.46 0.98 -14.28
N VAL A 308 26.64 1.15 -12.97
CA VAL A 308 25.75 1.99 -12.14
C VAL A 308 25.79 3.45 -12.63
N MET A 309 26.98 3.99 -12.89
CA MET A 309 27.14 5.35 -13.41
C MET A 309 26.43 5.55 -14.75
N ILE A 310 26.49 4.59 -15.67
CA ILE A 310 25.79 4.66 -16.96
C ILE A 310 24.27 4.65 -16.76
N VAL A 311 23.74 3.79 -15.87
CA VAL A 311 22.30 3.73 -15.57
C VAL A 311 21.79 5.07 -15.01
N PHE A 312 22.51 5.66 -14.05
CA PHE A 312 22.15 6.98 -13.52
C PHE A 312 22.30 8.07 -14.58
N LEU A 313 23.37 8.08 -15.36
CA LEU A 313 23.58 9.05 -16.43
C LEU A 313 22.46 8.99 -17.48
N TRP A 314 22.05 7.78 -17.88
CA TRP A 314 20.91 7.58 -18.78
C TRP A 314 19.65 8.21 -18.23
N ARG A 315 19.31 7.94 -16.97
CA ARG A 315 18.13 8.52 -16.31
C ARG A 315 18.20 10.04 -16.29
N GLU A 316 19.34 10.60 -15.89
CA GLU A 316 19.54 12.05 -15.77
C GLU A 316 19.55 12.78 -17.12
N ILE A 317 19.95 12.12 -18.21
CA ILE A 317 19.90 12.69 -19.57
C ILE A 317 18.50 12.53 -20.18
N MET A 318 17.93 11.32 -20.11
CA MET A 318 16.71 11.00 -20.84
C MET A 318 15.48 11.69 -20.25
N LYS A 319 15.36 11.76 -18.92
CA LYS A 319 14.22 12.39 -18.26
C LYS A 319 14.01 13.86 -18.70
N PRO A 320 14.99 14.77 -18.56
CA PRO A 320 14.81 16.16 -19.00
C PRO A 320 14.70 16.29 -20.52
N SER A 321 15.34 15.40 -21.29
CA SER A 321 15.23 15.41 -22.76
C SER A 321 13.80 15.08 -23.20
N LEU A 322 13.19 14.04 -22.61
CA LEU A 322 11.82 13.62 -22.91
C LEU A 322 10.79 14.65 -22.44
N HIS A 323 10.99 15.30 -21.28
CA HIS A 323 10.13 16.41 -20.85
C HIS A 323 10.17 17.62 -21.78
N LYS A 324 11.23 17.77 -22.60
CA LYS A 324 11.31 18.81 -23.64
C LYS A 324 10.71 18.35 -24.97
N ILE A 325 10.91 17.09 -25.35
CA ILE A 325 10.55 16.56 -26.67
C ILE A 325 9.10 16.06 -26.74
N LEU A 326 8.60 15.41 -25.69
CA LEU A 326 7.28 14.77 -25.71
C LEU A 326 6.09 15.73 -25.70
N PRO A 327 6.07 16.86 -24.97
CA PRO A 327 4.87 17.71 -24.94
C PRO A 327 4.43 18.24 -26.32
N PRO A 328 5.33 18.72 -27.20
CA PRO A 328 4.95 19.08 -28.57
C PRO A 328 4.34 17.91 -29.36
N VAL A 329 4.89 16.69 -29.21
CA VAL A 329 4.40 15.49 -29.89
C VAL A 329 3.00 15.13 -29.39
N PHE A 330 2.78 15.17 -28.07
CA PHE A 330 1.49 14.88 -27.46
C PHE A 330 0.41 15.86 -27.88
N ARG A 331 0.73 17.15 -28.02
CA ARG A 331 -0.21 18.15 -28.57
C ARG A 331 -0.63 17.85 -30.01
N VAL A 332 0.27 17.28 -30.82
CA VAL A 332 -0.08 16.83 -32.19
C VAL A 332 -0.98 15.60 -32.14
N ILE A 333 -0.67 14.63 -31.29
CA ILE A 333 -1.49 13.41 -31.09
C ILE A 333 -2.89 13.76 -30.58
N GLU A 334 -3.00 14.74 -29.70
CA GLU A 334 -4.27 15.24 -29.17
C GLU A 334 -5.11 15.91 -30.26
N ARG A 335 -4.49 16.70 -31.14
CA ARG A 335 -5.17 17.26 -32.33
C ARG A 335 -5.69 16.16 -33.28
N LEU A 336 -5.06 14.99 -33.28
CA LEU A 336 -5.48 13.82 -34.06
C LEU A 336 -6.56 12.98 -33.35
N GLY A 337 -6.98 13.37 -32.14
CA GLY A 337 -8.06 12.69 -31.40
C GLY A 337 -7.68 11.33 -30.79
N LEU A 338 -6.38 11.02 -30.70
CA LEU A 338 -5.87 9.77 -30.15
C LEU A 338 -5.45 9.90 -28.67
N ASN A 339 -5.95 10.91 -27.97
CA ASN A 339 -5.63 11.10 -26.56
C ASN A 339 -6.35 10.06 -25.68
N LEU A 340 -5.68 9.66 -24.61
CA LEU A 340 -6.20 8.71 -23.64
C LEU A 340 -6.19 9.39 -22.26
N PRO A 341 -7.20 10.20 -21.95
CA PRO A 341 -7.25 10.92 -20.68
C PRO A 341 -7.34 9.90 -19.55
N ARG A 342 -6.49 10.08 -18.53
CA ARG A 342 -6.48 9.28 -17.30
C ARG A 342 -6.70 10.21 -16.12
N ARG A 343 -7.48 9.77 -15.13
CA ARG A 343 -7.68 10.55 -13.89
C ARG A 343 -6.33 10.87 -13.23
N PHE A 344 -6.23 12.08 -12.66
CA PHE A 344 -5.05 12.63 -11.97
C PHE A 344 -3.83 12.98 -12.85
N PHE A 345 -3.98 12.92 -14.18
CA PHE A 345 -2.94 13.38 -15.13
C PHE A 345 -3.43 14.60 -15.91
N ILE A 346 -2.63 15.67 -15.91
CA ILE A 346 -2.88 16.86 -16.73
C ILE A 346 -2.53 16.55 -18.18
N LEU A 347 -3.40 16.94 -19.11
CA LEU A 347 -3.22 16.73 -20.55
C LEU A 347 -2.23 17.74 -21.14
N ALA A 348 -1.52 17.33 -22.19
CA ALA A 348 -0.53 18.16 -22.90
C ALA A 348 -1.06 19.49 -23.48
N SER A 349 -2.38 19.62 -23.68
CA SER A 349 -3.04 20.87 -24.06
C SER A 349 -3.13 21.89 -22.92
N GLU A 350 -3.11 21.45 -21.66
CA GLU A 350 -3.35 22.28 -20.49
C GLU A 350 -2.06 22.87 -19.88
N TYR A 351 -0.88 22.50 -20.39
CA TYR A 351 0.40 23.03 -19.91
C TYR A 351 1.37 23.36 -21.05
N GLU A 352 2.16 24.42 -20.87
CA GLU A 352 3.18 24.83 -21.84
C GLU A 352 4.50 24.08 -21.67
N GLN A 353 4.95 23.90 -20.42
CA GLN A 353 6.20 23.25 -20.08
C GLN A 353 6.02 22.40 -18.82
N VAL A 354 6.65 21.22 -18.81
CA VAL A 354 6.77 20.40 -17.60
C VAL A 354 7.86 21.02 -16.71
N PRO A 355 7.59 21.31 -15.42
CA PRO A 355 8.59 21.86 -14.53
C PRO A 355 9.84 20.97 -14.46
N GLY A 356 11.03 21.57 -14.58
CA GLY A 356 12.30 20.82 -14.61
C GLY A 356 12.70 20.17 -13.27
N HIS A 357 12.12 20.62 -12.15
CA HIS A 357 12.47 20.19 -10.79
C HIS A 357 11.32 19.49 -10.07
N LEU A 358 10.53 18.67 -10.77
CA LEU A 358 9.51 17.87 -10.10
C LEU A 358 10.16 17.03 -9.00
N LYS A 359 9.72 17.24 -7.75
CA LYS A 359 10.03 16.32 -6.65
C LYS A 359 9.38 15.01 -7.05
N ASP A 360 10.18 14.06 -7.52
CA ASP A 360 9.71 12.69 -7.73
C ASP A 360 9.09 12.24 -6.40
N ASP A 361 7.92 11.60 -6.45
CA ASP A 361 7.35 10.90 -5.30
C ASP A 361 8.50 10.13 -4.66
N ASP A 362 8.88 10.44 -3.40
CA ASP A 362 10.15 10.15 -2.68
C ASP A 362 10.75 8.71 -2.81
N VAL A 363 11.01 8.24 -4.03
CA VAL A 363 11.38 6.84 -4.32
C VAL A 363 12.78 6.78 -4.93
N ILE A 364 13.23 7.84 -5.60
CA ILE A 364 14.61 7.97 -6.10
C ILE A 364 15.13 9.35 -5.72
N PRO A 365 16.11 9.45 -4.80
CA PRO A 365 16.68 10.74 -4.45
C PRO A 365 17.40 11.32 -5.64
N ASN A 366 17.27 12.63 -5.80
CA ASN A 366 18.07 13.34 -6.79
C ASN A 366 19.54 13.25 -6.38
N VAL A 367 20.49 13.30 -7.32
CA VAL A 367 21.93 13.15 -7.01
C VAL A 367 22.40 14.18 -5.96
N SER A 368 21.75 15.34 -5.90
CA SER A 368 21.96 16.39 -4.90
C SER A 368 21.52 16.02 -3.46
N GLU A 369 20.67 15.01 -3.29
CA GLU A 369 20.10 14.61 -1.99
C GLU A 369 20.86 13.44 -1.33
N ILE A 370 21.78 12.80 -2.05
CA ILE A 370 22.63 11.69 -1.57
C ILE A 370 23.37 12.03 -0.27
N PRO A 371 23.97 13.23 -0.09
CA PRO A 371 24.63 13.59 1.17
C PRO A 371 23.66 13.65 2.36
N SER A 372 22.44 14.14 2.13
CA SER A 372 21.41 14.25 3.18
C SER A 372 20.93 12.86 3.65
N ILE A 373 20.90 11.88 2.74
CA ILE A 373 20.57 10.49 3.06
C ILE A 373 21.69 9.81 3.84
N LEU A 374 22.94 10.06 3.48
CA LEU A 374 24.09 9.58 4.27
C LEU A 374 24.06 10.12 5.70
N THR A 375 23.63 11.37 5.88
CA THR A 375 23.43 11.95 7.22
C THR A 375 22.18 11.43 7.93
N SER A 376 21.11 11.08 7.21
CA SER A 376 19.90 10.48 7.81
C SER A 376 20.11 9.04 8.24
N ILE A 377 20.97 8.29 7.55
CA ILE A 377 21.45 6.96 7.99
C ILE A 377 22.19 7.09 9.33
N ARG A 378 22.91 8.19 9.56
CA ARG A 378 23.61 8.48 10.83
C ARG A 378 22.67 8.87 11.98
N HIS A 379 21.49 9.43 11.68
CA HIS A 379 20.47 9.79 12.68
C HIS A 379 19.03 9.46 12.21
N PRO A 380 18.62 8.18 12.25
CA PRO A 380 17.33 7.73 11.70
C PRO A 380 16.09 8.29 12.43
N ARG A 381 16.25 8.81 13.65
CA ARG A 381 15.15 8.98 14.61
C ARG A 381 14.14 10.10 14.32
N ARG A 382 14.47 11.13 13.53
CA ARG A 382 13.61 12.33 13.40
C ARG A 382 12.66 12.33 12.20
N ARG A 383 12.93 11.60 11.12
CA ARG A 383 12.10 11.58 9.90
C ARG A 383 11.27 10.30 9.74
N ALA A 384 11.59 9.25 10.51
CA ALA A 384 11.01 7.91 10.33
C ALA A 384 9.58 7.77 10.84
N ILE A 385 9.26 8.40 11.98
CA ILE A 385 8.07 8.08 12.77
C ILE A 385 7.07 9.22 12.68
N SER A 386 5.85 8.90 12.28
CA SER A 386 4.72 9.81 12.22
C SER A 386 3.49 9.19 12.87
N ILE A 387 2.66 10.03 13.48
CA ILE A 387 1.39 9.65 14.09
C ILE A 387 0.31 10.54 13.47
N GLY A 388 -0.77 9.93 12.98
CA GLY A 388 -1.86 10.65 12.33
C GLY A 388 -2.02 10.31 10.85
N PRO A 389 -3.08 10.84 10.22
CA PRO A 389 -3.30 10.73 8.79
C PRO A 389 -2.13 11.31 7.99
N GLN A 390 -1.62 10.57 7.01
CA GLN A 390 -0.51 11.00 6.15
C GLN A 390 -0.91 11.22 4.70
N SER A 391 -2.03 10.64 4.28
CA SER A 391 -2.60 10.77 2.94
C SER A 391 -4.05 11.24 3.02
N GLU A 392 -4.57 11.76 1.91
CA GLU A 392 -5.99 12.10 1.80
C GLU A 392 -6.89 10.89 2.08
N ALA A 393 -6.51 9.71 1.56
CA ALA A 393 -7.22 8.46 1.82
C ALA A 393 -7.30 8.13 3.32
N ASP A 394 -6.23 8.38 4.08
CA ASP A 394 -6.21 8.19 5.53
C ASP A 394 -7.08 9.22 6.26
N ALA A 395 -7.10 10.48 5.80
CA ALA A 395 -7.94 11.52 6.40
C ALA A 395 -9.42 11.19 6.20
N TYR A 396 -9.84 10.86 4.98
CA TYR A 396 -11.23 10.46 4.72
C TYR A 396 -11.63 9.24 5.56
N GLU A 397 -10.74 8.25 5.70
CA GLU A 397 -11.01 7.08 6.54
C GLU A 397 -11.10 7.44 8.03
N THR A 398 -10.25 8.35 8.51
CA THR A 398 -10.28 8.83 9.90
C THR A 398 -11.56 9.60 10.19
N LEU A 399 -12.03 10.43 9.26
CA LEU A 399 -13.29 11.15 9.37
C LEU A 399 -14.50 10.20 9.33
N ALA A 400 -14.51 9.26 8.38
CA ALA A 400 -15.56 8.24 8.30
C ALA A 400 -15.62 7.38 9.57
N TYR A 401 -14.48 7.11 10.19
CA TYR A 401 -14.39 6.39 11.46
C TYR A 401 -14.94 7.23 12.64
N ARG A 402 -14.53 8.50 12.76
CA ARG A 402 -15.05 9.44 13.79
C ARG A 402 -16.57 9.61 13.70
N GLU A 403 -17.08 9.76 12.49
CA GLU A 403 -18.52 9.87 12.21
C GLU A 403 -19.27 8.61 12.65
N LYS A 404 -18.76 7.43 12.29
CA LYS A 404 -19.34 6.14 12.71
C LYS A 404 -19.43 6.05 14.23
N ARG A 405 -18.36 6.42 14.95
CA ARG A 405 -18.34 6.44 16.43
C ARG A 405 -19.37 7.42 17.01
N ARG A 406 -19.52 8.62 16.44
CA ARG A 406 -20.51 9.61 16.88
C ARG A 406 -21.94 9.07 16.74
N ARG A 407 -22.23 8.38 15.64
CA ARG A 407 -23.54 7.75 15.42
C ARG A 407 -23.82 6.62 16.42
N GLU A 408 -22.81 5.79 16.69
CA GLU A 408 -22.92 4.71 17.69
C GLU A 408 -23.16 5.27 19.10
N SER A 409 -22.46 6.34 19.50
CA SER A 409 -22.66 6.95 20.83
C SER A 409 -24.06 7.53 20.98
N ILE A 410 -24.57 8.25 19.97
CA ILE A 410 -25.93 8.79 19.98
C ILE A 410 -26.98 7.67 20.07
N SER A 411 -26.80 6.57 19.34
CA SER A 411 -27.70 5.40 19.43
C SER A 411 -27.67 4.74 20.82
N SER A 412 -26.50 4.70 21.45
CA SER A 412 -26.33 4.13 22.78
C SER A 412 -26.97 5.00 23.86
N ASP A 413 -26.93 6.33 23.71
CA ASP A 413 -27.59 7.26 24.61
C ASP A 413 -29.11 7.28 24.43
N GLN A 414 -29.60 7.14 23.19
CA GLN A 414 -31.03 6.93 22.95
C GLN A 414 -31.54 5.63 23.60
N SER A 415 -30.83 4.50 23.45
CA SER A 415 -31.24 3.25 24.09
C SER A 415 -31.18 3.30 25.63
N ARG A 416 -30.22 4.03 26.22
CA ARG A 416 -30.19 4.31 27.66
C ARG A 416 -31.33 5.20 28.13
N SER A 417 -31.69 6.23 27.36
CA SER A 417 -32.81 7.13 27.68
C SER A 417 -34.18 6.43 27.62
N VAL A 418 -34.35 5.49 26.68
CA VAL A 418 -35.59 4.68 26.55
C VAL A 418 -35.71 3.65 27.68
N SER A 419 -34.60 3.12 28.18
CA SER A 419 -34.59 2.20 29.33
C SER A 419 -34.87 2.89 30.67
N ALA A 420 -34.44 4.15 30.83
CA ALA A 420 -34.75 4.96 32.01
C ALA A 420 -36.24 5.39 32.11
N GLY A 421 -37.00 5.28 31.01
CA GLY A 421 -38.42 5.65 30.95
C GLY A 421 -39.43 4.52 31.17
N ARG A 422 -39.00 3.25 31.26
CA ARG A 422 -39.91 2.11 31.45
C ARG A 422 -39.87 1.61 32.90
N LYS A 423 -40.72 2.17 33.76
CA LYS A 423 -41.17 1.46 34.98
C LYS A 423 -41.92 0.21 34.53
N LEU A 424 -41.31 -0.97 34.68
CA LEU A 424 -42.01 -2.25 34.59
C LEU A 424 -43.07 -2.34 35.71
N PRO A 425 -44.31 -2.77 35.43
CA PRO A 425 -45.28 -3.07 36.47
C PRO A 425 -44.96 -4.40 37.16
N PRO A 426 -45.37 -4.60 38.43
CA PRO A 426 -45.02 -5.80 39.19
C PRO A 426 -46.04 -6.90 38.92
N THR A 427 -45.63 -7.96 38.24
CA THR A 427 -46.37 -9.22 38.12
C THR A 427 -45.41 -10.27 37.57
N ILE A 428 -45.39 -11.56 37.90
CA ILE A 428 -46.07 -12.46 38.83
C ILE A 428 -45.08 -13.65 38.95
N GLU A 429 -45.10 -14.37 40.07
CA GLU A 429 -44.37 -15.61 40.34
C GLU A 429 -44.16 -16.50 39.11
N ASP A 430 -42.93 -16.99 38.92
CA ASP A 430 -42.74 -18.22 38.14
C ASP A 430 -41.83 -19.22 38.87
N LYS A 431 -42.33 -20.45 38.93
CA LYS A 431 -41.93 -21.52 39.84
C LYS A 431 -40.91 -22.46 39.18
N ARG A 432 -39.80 -22.69 39.91
CA ARG A 432 -39.02 -23.95 40.05
C ARG A 432 -38.13 -24.42 38.87
N PRO A 433 -37.18 -25.38 39.10
CA PRO A 433 -36.49 -25.74 40.34
C PRO A 433 -34.95 -25.80 40.23
N MET A 434 -34.32 -25.57 41.37
CA MET A 434 -32.92 -25.79 41.70
C MET A 434 -32.61 -27.30 41.75
N ARG A 435 -31.49 -27.74 41.17
CA ARG A 435 -31.00 -29.13 41.28
C ARG A 435 -29.70 -29.11 42.09
N ASP A 436 -29.83 -29.49 43.36
CA ASP A 436 -28.72 -29.77 44.26
C ASP A 436 -28.15 -31.17 44.00
N THR A 437 -26.82 -31.28 43.95
CA THR A 437 -26.10 -32.50 44.29
C THR A 437 -24.73 -32.13 44.85
N SER A 438 -24.55 -32.22 46.17
CA SER A 438 -23.62 -33.18 46.80
C SER A 438 -23.53 -32.99 48.33
N PRO A 439 -23.21 -34.05 49.10
CA PRO A 439 -23.67 -34.18 50.48
C PRO A 439 -22.59 -34.01 51.58
N ALA A 440 -23.08 -33.50 52.71
CA ALA A 440 -22.94 -33.98 54.10
C ALA A 440 -21.60 -33.95 54.88
N PHE A 441 -21.78 -33.54 56.16
CA PHE A 441 -20.98 -33.81 57.38
C PHE A 441 -19.65 -33.01 57.53
N GLN A 442 -19.22 -32.46 58.69
CA GLN A 442 -19.50 -32.77 60.10
C GLN A 442 -19.15 -31.55 61.02
N ARG A 443 -19.74 -31.51 62.23
CA ARG A 443 -19.56 -30.49 63.30
C ARG A 443 -18.20 -30.55 64.02
N VAL A 444 -17.87 -29.43 64.72
CA VAL A 444 -17.11 -29.21 65.98
C VAL A 444 -16.10 -28.06 65.73
N GLY A 445 -15.93 -27.00 66.52
CA GLY A 445 -16.47 -26.51 67.79
C GLY A 445 -15.56 -25.35 68.28
N GLY A 446 -16.12 -24.40 69.03
CA GLY A 446 -15.38 -23.61 70.03
C GLY A 446 -14.66 -22.31 69.62
N GLY A 447 -15.15 -21.19 70.15
CA GLY A 447 -14.31 -20.22 70.86
C GLY A 447 -14.05 -18.85 70.21
N GLY A 448 -14.42 -17.79 70.93
CA GLY A 448 -13.63 -16.56 70.99
C GLY A 448 -14.16 -15.35 70.22
N GLU A 449 -14.75 -14.41 70.96
CA GLU A 449 -14.95 -13.03 70.54
C GLU A 449 -13.64 -12.38 70.09
N ASN A 450 -13.67 -11.60 69.00
CA ASN A 450 -12.97 -10.31 68.95
C ASN A 450 -13.51 -9.41 67.83
N ASN A 451 -13.69 -8.16 68.24
CA ASN A 451 -14.26 -7.04 67.54
C ASN A 451 -13.24 -6.45 66.54
N ALA A 452 -13.54 -6.43 65.24
CA ALA A 452 -12.79 -5.64 64.27
C ALA A 452 -13.70 -5.16 63.13
N ARG A 453 -13.77 -3.84 62.98
CA ARG A 453 -14.49 -3.09 61.96
C ARG A 453 -14.02 -3.49 60.55
N ASN A 454 -14.88 -4.12 59.76
CA ASN A 454 -14.65 -4.26 58.32
C ASN A 454 -15.16 -3.00 57.59
N SER A 455 -14.23 -2.16 57.18
CA SER A 455 -14.42 -1.24 56.06
C SER A 455 -14.41 -2.05 54.78
N PHE A 456 -15.55 -2.14 54.10
CA PHE A 456 -15.62 -2.71 52.75
C PHE A 456 -15.02 -1.69 51.78
N SER A 457 -13.76 -1.89 51.42
CA SER A 457 -13.20 -1.33 50.19
C SER A 457 -13.83 -2.06 49.00
N PRO A 458 -14.31 -1.36 47.96
CA PRO A 458 -14.74 -2.04 46.73
C PRO A 458 -13.53 -2.74 46.08
N PRO A 459 -13.73 -3.87 45.38
CA PRO A 459 -12.64 -4.58 44.74
C PRO A 459 -11.97 -3.66 43.72
N ALA A 460 -10.63 -3.59 43.78
CA ALA A 460 -9.82 -2.83 42.85
C ALA A 460 -10.21 -3.20 41.41
N ALA A 461 -10.73 -2.22 40.66
CA ALA A 461 -10.89 -2.34 39.23
C ALA A 461 -9.51 -2.69 38.66
N LYS A 462 -9.37 -3.89 38.11
CA LYS A 462 -8.19 -4.24 37.32
C LYS A 462 -8.04 -3.14 36.26
N SER A 463 -6.87 -2.50 36.19
CA SER A 463 -6.57 -1.61 35.09
C SER A 463 -6.89 -2.33 33.78
N PRO A 464 -7.63 -1.71 32.84
CA PRO A 464 -7.96 -2.36 31.57
C PRO A 464 -6.66 -2.83 30.91
N ARG A 465 -6.67 -4.01 30.29
CA ARG A 465 -5.50 -4.44 29.53
C ARG A 465 -5.32 -3.43 28.39
N LYS A 466 -4.09 -3.09 28.02
CA LYS A 466 -3.83 -2.13 26.93
C LYS A 466 -4.53 -2.52 25.62
N LEU A 467 -4.72 -3.82 25.38
CA LEU A 467 -5.53 -4.29 24.25
C LEU A 467 -7.00 -3.83 24.37
N ASP A 468 -7.60 -3.91 25.56
CA ASP A 468 -8.96 -3.42 25.83
C ASP A 468 -9.05 -1.90 25.60
N GLU A 469 -7.97 -1.14 25.86
CA GLU A 469 -7.88 0.29 25.54
C GLU A 469 -7.86 0.52 24.03
N TYR A 470 -7.08 -0.26 23.27
CA TYR A 470 -7.06 -0.19 21.80
C TYR A 470 -8.38 -0.64 21.17
N GLU A 471 -9.00 -1.71 21.69
CA GLU A 471 -10.33 -2.16 21.27
C GLU A 471 -11.40 -1.12 21.60
N HIS A 472 -11.32 -0.44 22.75
CA HIS A 472 -12.21 0.67 23.09
C HIS A 472 -12.00 1.90 22.19
N MET A 473 -10.75 2.21 21.83
CA MET A 473 -10.43 3.28 20.88
C MET A 473 -10.97 2.98 19.47
N MET A 474 -11.03 1.70 19.07
CA MET A 474 -11.48 1.26 17.74
C MET A 474 -12.95 0.81 17.67
N GLY A 475 -13.60 0.61 18.81
CA GLY A 475 -14.94 0.02 18.92
C GLY A 475 -14.93 -1.51 18.75
N THR A 476 -15.96 -2.20 19.25
CA THR A 476 -16.16 -3.63 18.95
C THR A 476 -16.60 -3.73 17.48
N GLY A 477 -15.74 -4.26 16.59
CA GLY A 477 -15.96 -4.35 15.14
C GLY A 477 -17.18 -5.17 14.67
N THR A 478 -18.15 -5.42 15.54
CA THR A 478 -19.43 -6.06 15.26
C THR A 478 -20.33 -5.20 14.37
N PRO A 479 -20.84 -5.72 13.24
CA PRO A 479 -21.82 -5.01 12.42
C PRO A 479 -23.16 -4.98 13.15
N VAL A 480 -23.65 -3.79 13.52
CA VAL A 480 -25.07 -3.61 13.81
C VAL A 480 -25.79 -3.54 12.47
N TYR A 481 -26.35 -4.66 12.02
CA TYR A 481 -27.36 -4.65 10.96
C TYR A 481 -28.64 -4.03 11.54
N SER A 482 -28.84 -2.74 11.32
CA SER A 482 -30.15 -2.12 11.50
C SER A 482 -30.95 -2.35 10.22
N ALA A 483 -31.80 -3.38 10.23
CA ALA A 483 -32.81 -3.59 9.22
C ALA A 483 -33.96 -2.60 9.48
N GLU A 484 -33.84 -1.37 9.00
CA GLU A 484 -34.97 -0.45 8.83
C GLU A 484 -34.53 0.72 7.93
N ASN A 485 -34.74 0.57 6.62
CA ASN A 485 -34.78 1.66 5.67
C ASN A 485 -35.64 1.20 4.47
N THR A 486 -36.94 1.13 4.69
CA THR A 486 -37.92 1.31 3.61
C THR A 486 -38.19 2.80 3.48
N PRO A 487 -37.81 3.45 2.37
CA PRO A 487 -38.20 4.83 2.12
C PRO A 487 -39.69 4.84 1.75
N ASN A 488 -40.55 5.31 2.65
CA ASN A 488 -41.91 5.70 2.29
C ASN A 488 -41.83 6.94 1.40
N VAL A 489 -41.98 6.72 0.11
CA VAL A 489 -42.27 7.76 -0.87
C VAL A 489 -43.78 7.89 -0.91
N ASP A 490 -44.35 8.83 -0.16
CA ASP A 490 -45.74 9.23 -0.37
C ASP A 490 -45.79 10.66 -0.92
N CYS A 491 -46.42 10.73 -2.08
CA CYS A 491 -46.60 11.89 -2.94
C CYS A 491 -47.42 12.99 -2.28
N VAL A 492 -46.98 14.24 -2.45
CA VAL A 492 -47.80 15.43 -2.23
C VAL A 492 -48.50 15.78 -3.54
N SER A 493 -49.83 15.71 -3.57
CA SER A 493 -50.65 16.54 -4.46
C SER A 493 -52.05 16.77 -3.91
N ALA A 494 -52.21 17.97 -3.33
CA ALA A 494 -53.36 18.89 -3.37
C ALA A 494 -54.80 18.36 -3.30
N ALA A 495 -55.51 18.73 -2.23
CA ALA A 495 -56.87 19.27 -2.32
C ALA A 495 -57.22 20.14 -1.10
N SER A 496 -57.82 21.29 -1.41
CA SER A 496 -58.32 22.38 -0.57
C SER A 496 -59.32 21.98 0.52
N GLY A 497 -59.28 22.65 1.67
CA GLY A 497 -60.40 22.66 2.63
C GLY A 497 -60.07 23.44 3.91
N ALA A 498 -60.90 24.43 4.24
CA ALA A 498 -60.76 25.36 5.35
C ALA A 498 -60.78 24.72 6.76
N GLY A 499 -60.11 25.34 7.74
CA GLY A 499 -60.24 24.98 9.15
C GLY A 499 -59.28 25.77 10.06
N ALA A 500 -59.83 26.39 11.09
CA ALA A 500 -59.20 27.39 11.96
C ALA A 500 -58.19 26.83 12.98
N GLY A 501 -57.20 27.67 13.31
CA GLY A 501 -56.67 27.89 14.67
C GLY A 501 -56.07 26.72 15.45
N ALA A 502 -54.74 26.59 15.41
CA ALA A 502 -53.92 26.22 16.57
C ALA A 502 -52.43 26.52 16.25
N GLU A 503 -51.90 27.60 16.83
CA GLU A 503 -50.45 27.84 16.86
C GLU A 503 -49.79 26.79 17.76
N THR A 504 -49.34 25.67 17.19
CA THR A 504 -48.35 24.82 17.87
C THR A 504 -47.01 25.52 17.76
N ARG A 505 -46.67 26.33 18.77
CA ARG A 505 -45.31 26.85 18.99
C ARG A 505 -44.37 25.66 19.11
N MET A 506 -43.67 25.34 18.03
CA MET A 506 -42.49 24.49 18.04
C MET A 506 -41.45 25.23 18.89
N ASN A 507 -41.25 24.77 20.12
CA ASN A 507 -40.26 25.34 21.03
C ASN A 507 -38.87 24.92 20.54
N VAL A 508 -38.37 25.61 19.51
CA VAL A 508 -37.02 25.45 19.00
C VAL A 508 -36.11 26.20 19.98
N ASN A 509 -35.45 25.45 20.86
CA ASN A 509 -34.51 26.00 21.82
C ASN A 509 -33.33 26.63 21.04
N PRO A 510 -33.16 27.97 21.04
CA PRO A 510 -32.12 28.62 20.24
C PRO A 510 -30.70 28.28 20.71
N VAL A 511 -30.56 27.84 21.96
CA VAL A 511 -29.29 27.40 22.57
C VAL A 511 -28.83 26.05 22.01
N ALA A 512 -29.75 25.12 21.72
CA ALA A 512 -29.41 23.83 21.12
C ALA A 512 -28.89 24.03 19.68
N ASN A 513 -29.58 24.84 18.88
CA ASN A 513 -29.12 25.20 17.53
C ASN A 513 -27.79 25.97 17.52
N ALA A 514 -27.50 26.78 18.54
CA ALA A 514 -26.23 27.48 18.64
C ALA A 514 -25.08 26.55 19.04
N ALA A 515 -25.33 25.60 19.95
CA ALA A 515 -24.36 24.58 20.35
C ALA A 515 -24.06 23.61 19.20
N ASP A 516 -25.08 23.12 18.50
CA ASP A 516 -24.94 22.24 17.33
C ASP A 516 -24.20 22.95 16.19
N LYS A 517 -24.48 24.25 15.99
CA LYS A 517 -23.79 25.07 14.98
C LYS A 517 -22.34 25.36 15.35
N LEU A 518 -22.04 25.56 16.64
CA LEU A 518 -20.68 25.74 17.15
C LEU A 518 -19.87 24.44 17.04
N GLU A 519 -20.45 23.29 17.41
CA GLU A 519 -19.84 21.97 17.27
C GLU A 519 -19.58 21.63 15.79
N TYR A 520 -20.51 21.99 14.90
CA TYR A 520 -20.31 21.87 13.46
C TYR A 520 -19.17 22.76 12.94
N GLN A 521 -19.09 24.01 13.39
CA GLN A 521 -18.00 24.93 13.00
C GLN A 521 -16.64 24.43 13.50
N LEU A 522 -16.56 23.97 14.76
CA LEU A 522 -15.37 23.36 15.34
C LEU A 522 -14.95 22.10 14.57
N GLY A 523 -15.90 21.22 14.24
CA GLY A 523 -15.62 20.02 13.45
C GLY A 523 -15.10 20.35 12.04
N ALA A 524 -15.67 21.34 11.37
CA ALA A 524 -15.21 21.79 10.06
C ALA A 524 -13.82 22.44 10.11
N GLU A 525 -13.50 23.17 11.19
CA GLU A 525 -12.16 23.71 11.42
C GLU A 525 -11.13 22.61 11.68
N GLU A 526 -11.46 21.61 12.50
CA GLU A 526 -10.60 20.45 12.75
C GLU A 526 -10.34 19.64 11.48
N GLU A 527 -11.36 19.43 10.65
CA GLU A 527 -11.23 18.78 9.33
C GLU A 527 -10.27 19.56 8.43
N LYS A 528 -10.47 20.88 8.33
CA LYS A 528 -9.61 21.75 7.53
C LYS A 528 -8.17 21.75 8.05
N GLU A 529 -7.99 21.76 9.36
CA GLU A 529 -6.67 21.67 9.99
C GLU A 529 -6.01 20.32 9.68
N MET A 530 -6.76 19.21 9.75
CA MET A 530 -6.28 17.86 9.40
C MET A 530 -5.79 17.80 7.95
N PHE A 531 -6.60 18.25 6.99
CA PHE A 531 -6.21 18.27 5.57
C PHE A 531 -5.06 19.24 5.30
N SER A 532 -4.95 20.35 6.04
CA SER A 532 -3.83 21.31 5.88
C SER A 532 -2.47 20.73 6.30
N LYS A 533 -2.47 19.72 7.18
CA LYS A 533 -1.25 19.03 7.64
C LYS A 533 -0.79 17.92 6.69
N ILE A 534 -1.66 17.49 5.77
CA ILE A 534 -1.34 16.45 4.80
C ILE A 534 -0.61 17.08 3.62
N THR A 535 0.49 16.43 3.20
CA THR A 535 1.17 16.81 1.97
C THR A 535 0.26 16.45 0.77
N PRO A 536 -0.18 17.43 -0.03
CA PRO A 536 -1.04 17.14 -1.17
C PRO A 536 -0.31 16.26 -2.18
N PRO A 537 -1.03 15.36 -2.89
CA PRO A 537 -0.42 14.58 -3.95
C PRO A 537 0.14 15.51 -5.03
N ARG A 538 1.30 15.14 -5.58
CA ARG A 538 1.92 15.93 -6.64
C ARG A 538 1.04 15.95 -7.90
N VAL A 539 1.15 17.04 -8.65
CA VAL A 539 0.59 17.12 -10.00
C VAL A 539 1.37 16.17 -10.92
N ARG A 540 0.66 15.38 -11.73
CA ARG A 540 1.24 14.46 -12.70
C ARG A 540 0.82 14.87 -14.10
N TYR A 541 1.73 14.71 -15.07
CA TYR A 541 1.49 15.03 -16.48
C TYR A 541 1.38 13.74 -17.30
N ASP A 542 0.51 13.73 -18.30
CA ASP A 542 0.35 12.61 -19.23
C ASP A 542 1.67 12.13 -19.87
N VAL A 543 2.57 13.06 -20.22
CA VAL A 543 3.88 12.74 -20.78
C VAL A 543 4.79 12.00 -19.80
N GLU A 544 4.55 12.09 -18.49
CA GLU A 544 5.37 11.37 -17.50
C GLU A 544 5.21 9.86 -17.65
N VAL A 545 4.04 9.38 -18.07
CA VAL A 545 3.77 7.95 -18.26
C VAL A 545 4.70 7.40 -19.35
N VAL A 546 4.74 8.05 -20.51
CA VAL A 546 5.62 7.65 -21.62
C VAL A 546 7.08 7.93 -21.28
N THR A 547 7.38 9.03 -20.58
CA THR A 547 8.73 9.34 -20.11
C THR A 547 9.27 8.21 -19.23
N LYS A 548 8.49 7.76 -18.23
CA LYS A 548 8.87 6.64 -17.37
C LYS A 548 9.06 5.38 -18.20
N LEU A 549 8.08 5.05 -19.05
CA LEU A 549 8.16 3.85 -19.89
C LEU A 549 9.46 3.80 -20.70
N VAL A 550 9.82 4.89 -21.38
CA VAL A 550 11.04 4.99 -22.21
C VAL A 550 12.31 4.97 -21.35
N VAL A 551 12.35 5.73 -20.24
CA VAL A 551 13.52 5.76 -19.36
C VAL A 551 13.80 4.38 -18.79
N TYR A 552 12.78 3.72 -18.24
CA TYR A 552 12.94 2.40 -17.62
C TYR A 552 13.14 1.27 -18.64
N PHE A 553 12.55 1.38 -19.83
CA PHE A 553 12.91 0.52 -20.98
C PHE A 553 14.41 0.62 -21.27
N GLY A 554 14.93 1.84 -21.37
CA GLY A 554 16.36 2.05 -21.58
C GLY A 554 17.21 1.48 -20.44
N ILE A 555 16.79 1.63 -19.17
CA ILE A 555 17.52 1.03 -18.04
C ILE A 555 17.63 -0.50 -18.18
N GLY A 556 16.53 -1.18 -18.51
CA GLY A 556 16.54 -2.63 -18.76
C GLY A 556 17.47 -3.00 -19.92
N TRP A 557 17.32 -2.32 -21.06
CA TRP A 557 18.11 -2.56 -22.26
C TRP A 557 19.62 -2.31 -22.04
N LEU A 558 19.98 -1.19 -21.43
CA LEU A 558 21.36 -0.85 -21.08
C LEU A 558 22.00 -1.88 -20.17
N SER A 559 21.24 -2.36 -19.18
CA SER A 559 21.75 -3.30 -18.19
C SER A 559 22.13 -4.65 -18.81
N VAL A 560 21.37 -5.08 -19.81
CA VAL A 560 21.47 -6.41 -20.41
C VAL A 560 22.36 -6.44 -21.65
N GLU A 561 22.41 -5.36 -22.42
CA GLU A 561 23.10 -5.35 -23.72
C GLU A 561 24.23 -4.30 -23.76
N LEU A 562 23.90 -3.02 -23.62
CA LEU A 562 24.88 -1.97 -23.90
C LEU A 562 26.04 -1.95 -22.89
N ASN A 563 25.73 -2.08 -21.60
CA ASN A 563 26.76 -2.10 -20.56
C ASN A 563 27.72 -3.29 -20.75
N PRO A 564 27.25 -4.54 -20.96
CA PRO A 564 28.09 -5.65 -21.39
C PRO A 564 29.02 -5.35 -22.56
N ILE A 565 28.50 -4.74 -23.64
CA ILE A 565 29.32 -4.37 -24.80
C ILE A 565 30.37 -3.32 -24.41
N ILE A 566 30.02 -2.33 -23.59
CA ILE A 566 30.96 -1.33 -23.08
C ILE A 566 32.05 -2.00 -22.22
N PHE A 567 31.71 -3.00 -21.40
CA PHE A 567 32.69 -3.72 -20.59
C PHE A 567 33.71 -4.47 -21.46
N GLU A 568 33.27 -5.08 -22.56
CA GLU A 568 34.16 -5.68 -23.55
C GLU A 568 35.12 -4.63 -24.14
N LEU A 569 34.57 -3.51 -24.62
CA LEU A 569 35.36 -2.42 -25.24
C LEU A 569 36.38 -1.79 -24.28
N LEU A 570 36.10 -1.81 -22.98
CA LEU A 570 37.00 -1.31 -21.93
C LEU A 570 37.97 -2.38 -21.39
N GLY A 571 37.94 -3.61 -21.90
CA GLY A 571 38.78 -4.72 -21.42
C GLY A 571 38.42 -5.23 -20.02
N LEU A 572 37.16 -5.06 -19.63
CA LEU A 572 36.56 -5.50 -18.37
C LEU A 572 35.82 -6.84 -18.48
N ALA A 573 35.74 -7.39 -19.69
CA ALA A 573 35.30 -8.75 -19.96
C ALA A 573 36.45 -9.78 -19.82
N PRO A 574 36.15 -11.07 -19.61
CA PRO A 574 37.13 -12.13 -19.38
C PRO A 574 38.04 -12.46 -20.57
#